data_AF-A0A368Z590-F1
#
_entry.id   AF-A0A368Z590-F1
#
_cell.length_a   1.000
_cell.length_b   1.000
_cell.length_c   1.000
_cell.angle_alpha   90.00
_cell.angle_beta   90.00
_cell.angle_gamma   90.00
#
_symmetry.space_group_name_H-M   'P 1'
#
loop_
_entity.id
_entity.type
_entity.pdbx_description
1 polymer ?
#
loop_
_entity_poly.entity_id
_entity_poly.type
_entity_poly.pdbx_seq_one_letter_code
_entity_poly.pdbx_strand_id
1 'polypeptide(L)'
;MCAALAGLDEPVTIGTEKLPDDQEPAKAVVPSAVLFICGLNSIRSPIAEALARSLLPSRIYIASAGVEKGEPDPFVDAVLEEVGLKRISVQPRTFKELEDDYFDLIITLSPKAHHMALELTRTTSVHVEYWPTPDPTLVQGRRNQIMDAYRDVRENLKRHILERFGRTG
;
A
#
# COMPACT_ATOMS: atom_id res chain seq x y z
N MET A 1 80.12 8.23 17.67
CA MET A 1 78.97 9.01 18.17
C MET A 1 77.73 8.28 17.66
N CYS A 2 77.05 7.46 18.47
CA CYS A 2 75.91 7.82 19.36
C CYS A 2 74.83 8.62 18.60
N ALA A 3 73.52 8.36 18.62
CA ALA A 3 72.60 7.44 19.31
C ALA A 3 71.24 7.54 18.53
N ALA A 4 70.45 6.48 18.36
CA ALA A 4 69.21 6.10 19.10
C ALA A 4 68.03 7.10 19.12
N LEU A 5 66.81 6.53 19.21
CA LEU A 5 65.42 7.07 19.41
C LEU A 5 64.57 7.12 18.12
N ALA A 6 63.53 6.31 17.86
CA ALA A 6 62.37 5.79 18.61
C ALA A 6 61.23 6.82 18.86
N GLY A 7 60.02 6.50 18.41
CA GLY A 7 58.74 7.22 18.61
C GLY A 7 57.85 7.10 17.36
N LEU A 8 57.05 6.04 17.20
CA LEU A 8 55.68 5.87 17.73
C LEU A 8 54.72 6.98 17.32
N ASP A 9 53.88 6.70 16.31
CA ASP A 9 52.48 7.13 16.30
C ASP A 9 51.69 6.13 15.43
N GLU A 10 51.03 5.19 16.11
CA GLU A 10 50.05 4.30 15.51
C GLU A 10 48.76 5.09 15.27
N PRO A 11 48.17 5.07 14.06
CA PRO A 11 46.81 5.53 13.92
C PRO A 11 45.86 4.54 14.61
N VAL A 12 45.27 5.02 15.70
CA VAL A 12 44.15 4.49 16.47
C VAL A 12 43.17 3.71 15.57
N THR A 13 43.06 2.41 15.81
CA THR A 13 41.97 1.58 15.28
C THR A 13 40.71 1.89 16.08
N ILE A 14 39.84 2.73 15.54
CA ILE A 14 38.47 2.88 16.04
C ILE A 14 37.65 1.72 15.47
N GLY A 15 37.55 0.65 16.26
CA GLY A 15 36.43 -0.27 16.11
C GLY A 15 35.15 0.45 16.47
N THR A 16 34.21 0.51 15.53
CA THR A 16 32.80 0.77 15.85
C THR A 16 31.97 -0.27 15.10
N GLU A 17 31.23 -1.03 15.91
CA GLU A 17 30.11 -1.90 15.60
C GLU A 17 29.81 -2.21 14.12
N LYS A 18 29.97 -3.49 13.80
CA LYS A 18 29.32 -4.14 12.67
C LYS A 18 27.79 -4.07 12.91
N LEU A 19 27.12 -3.11 12.27
CA LEU A 19 25.68 -3.19 12.03
C LEU A 19 25.43 -4.44 11.17
N PRO A 20 24.42 -5.28 11.47
CA PRO A 20 24.10 -6.42 10.62
C PRO A 20 23.61 -5.89 9.27
N ASP A 21 24.46 -6.08 8.26
CA ASP A 21 24.19 -5.81 6.85
C ASP A 21 23.30 -6.94 6.31
N ASP A 22 22.07 -7.06 6.84
CA ASP A 22 21.00 -7.93 6.30
C ASP A 22 20.08 -7.10 5.39
N GLN A 23 20.65 -6.24 4.56
CA GLN A 23 19.92 -5.56 3.47
C GLN A 23 20.32 -6.21 2.14
N GLU A 24 20.12 -7.52 2.03
CA GLU A 24 20.04 -8.18 0.74
C GLU A 24 18.91 -7.48 -0.05
N PRO A 25 19.13 -6.98 -1.28
CA PRO A 25 18.08 -6.30 -2.02
C PRO A 25 16.97 -7.32 -2.27
N ALA A 26 15.85 -7.16 -1.55
CA ALA A 26 14.72 -8.06 -1.53
C ALA A 26 14.30 -8.41 -2.97
N LYS A 27 14.78 -9.56 -3.43
CA LYS A 27 14.44 -10.23 -4.69
C LYS A 27 12.94 -10.15 -4.88
N ALA A 28 12.46 -9.28 -5.77
CA ALA A 28 11.05 -8.84 -5.88
C ALA A 28 10.04 -9.88 -5.37
N VAL A 29 9.82 -9.90 -4.06
CA VAL A 29 9.01 -10.93 -3.40
C VAL A 29 7.59 -10.49 -3.66
N VAL A 30 6.82 -11.35 -4.32
CA VAL A 30 5.39 -11.13 -4.44
C VAL A 30 4.84 -11.14 -3.01
N PRO A 31 4.24 -10.04 -2.53
CA PRO A 31 3.74 -9.99 -1.17
C PRO A 31 2.68 -11.08 -0.97
N SER A 32 2.72 -11.74 0.18
CA SER A 32 1.72 -12.75 0.55
C SER A 32 0.45 -12.08 1.07
N ALA A 33 0.58 -10.88 1.65
CA ALA A 33 -0.55 -10.08 2.13
C ALA A 33 -0.45 -8.61 1.67
N VAL A 34 -1.52 -8.11 1.04
CA VAL A 34 -1.65 -6.74 0.52
C VAL A 34 -2.88 -6.06 1.14
N LEU A 35 -2.66 -4.88 1.70
CA LEU A 35 -3.71 -4.05 2.29
C LEU A 35 -3.89 -2.74 1.54
N PHE A 36 -5.12 -2.44 1.11
CA PHE A 36 -5.47 -1.15 0.51
C PHE A 36 -6.11 -0.21 1.54
N ILE A 37 -5.47 0.92 1.83
CA ILE A 37 -5.99 1.91 2.79
C ILE A 37 -6.44 3.16 2.05
N CYS A 38 -7.67 3.61 2.30
CA CYS A 38 -8.10 4.96 1.90
C CYS A 38 -8.69 5.72 3.10
N GLY A 39 -9.27 6.90 2.86
CA GLY A 39 -9.83 7.71 3.94
C GLY A 39 -10.95 7.02 4.71
N LEU A 40 -11.99 6.54 4.00
CA LEU A 40 -13.26 6.08 4.59
C LEU A 40 -13.58 4.60 4.32
N ASN A 41 -12.75 3.89 3.55
CA ASN A 41 -13.06 2.54 3.04
C ASN A 41 -14.39 2.42 2.28
N SER A 42 -14.86 3.51 1.67
CA SER A 42 -16.15 3.53 0.95
C SER A 42 -16.03 3.29 -0.55
N ILE A 43 -15.00 3.86 -1.19
CA ILE A 43 -14.95 3.95 -2.66
C ILE A 43 -13.66 3.36 -3.22
N ARG A 44 -12.54 4.06 -3.05
CA ARG A 44 -11.26 3.72 -3.68
C ARG A 44 -10.72 2.36 -3.21
N SER A 45 -10.71 2.11 -1.91
CA SER A 45 -10.13 0.86 -1.38
C SER A 45 -10.99 -0.39 -1.64
N PRO A 46 -12.35 -0.34 -1.58
CA PRO A 46 -13.16 -1.47 -2.05
C PRO A 46 -13.02 -1.77 -3.55
N ILE A 47 -12.91 -0.75 -4.40
CA ILE A 47 -12.65 -0.93 -5.85
C ILE A 47 -11.29 -1.60 -6.04
N ALA A 48 -10.25 -1.11 -5.35
CA ALA A 48 -8.91 -1.67 -5.43
C ALA A 48 -8.87 -3.14 -4.99
N GLU A 49 -9.54 -3.49 -3.88
CA GLU A 49 -9.63 -4.87 -3.40
C GLU A 49 -10.32 -5.79 -4.40
N ALA A 50 -11.47 -5.38 -4.95
CA ALA A 50 -12.19 -6.20 -5.92
C ALA A 50 -11.37 -6.43 -7.21
N LEU A 51 -10.70 -5.38 -7.71
CA LEU A 51 -9.80 -5.48 -8.85
C LEU A 51 -8.61 -6.39 -8.55
N ALA A 52 -7.94 -6.19 -7.42
CA ALA A 52 -6.77 -6.97 -7.03
C ALA A 52 -7.12 -8.44 -6.85
N ARG A 53 -8.25 -8.77 -6.20
CA ARG A 53 -8.72 -10.16 -6.06
C ARG A 53 -9.03 -10.83 -7.39
N SER A 54 -9.45 -10.07 -8.40
CA SER A 54 -9.70 -10.60 -9.74
C SER A 54 -8.45 -10.76 -10.58
N LEU A 55 -7.44 -9.90 -10.39
CA LEU A 55 -6.23 -9.85 -11.21
C LEU A 55 -5.09 -10.65 -10.62
N LEU A 56 -5.05 -10.79 -9.30
CA LEU A 56 -3.99 -11.47 -8.57
C LEU A 56 -4.38 -12.92 -8.24
N PRO A 57 -3.40 -13.82 -8.14
CA PRO A 57 -3.65 -15.20 -7.75
C PRO A 57 -4.21 -15.27 -6.32
N SER A 58 -5.14 -16.19 -6.10
CA SER A 58 -5.86 -16.39 -4.83
C SER A 58 -4.99 -16.76 -3.62
N ARG A 59 -3.68 -16.98 -3.83
CA ARG A 59 -2.69 -17.19 -2.77
C ARG A 59 -2.34 -15.90 -2.02
N ILE A 60 -2.58 -14.74 -2.64
CA ILE A 60 -2.29 -13.44 -2.02
C ILE A 60 -3.51 -13.05 -1.20
N TYR A 61 -3.29 -12.81 0.09
CA TYR A 61 -4.31 -12.26 0.98
C TYR A 61 -4.51 -10.78 0.65
N ILE A 62 -5.73 -10.40 0.28
CA ILE A 62 -6.05 -9.03 -0.12
C ILE A 62 -7.14 -8.53 0.80
N ALA A 63 -6.89 -7.39 1.43
CA ALA A 63 -7.85 -6.70 2.28
C ALA A 63 -7.90 -5.21 1.94
N SER A 64 -8.98 -4.56 2.34
CA SER A 64 -9.09 -3.11 2.34
C SER A 64 -9.50 -2.57 3.72
N ALA A 65 -9.06 -1.35 4.00
CA ALA A 65 -9.37 -0.62 5.21
C ALA A 65 -9.46 0.90 4.97
N GLY A 66 -9.94 1.59 6.00
CA GLY A 66 -10.09 3.04 6.07
C GLY A 66 -9.31 3.61 7.26
N VAL A 67 -8.91 4.88 7.14
CA VAL A 67 -8.49 5.65 8.33
C VAL A 67 -9.67 5.83 9.27
N GLU A 68 -10.84 6.08 8.69
CA GLU A 68 -12.13 6.19 9.35
C GLU A 68 -13.11 5.23 8.70
N LYS A 69 -14.18 4.92 9.42
CA LYS A 69 -15.26 4.07 8.93
C LYS A 69 -16.22 4.92 8.11
N GLY A 70 -16.36 4.58 6.85
CA GLY A 70 -17.33 5.19 5.96
C GLY A 70 -18.56 4.31 5.73
N GLU A 71 -19.41 4.74 4.80
CA GLU A 71 -20.56 3.98 4.35
C GLU A 71 -20.29 3.37 2.97
N PRO A 72 -20.87 2.19 2.67
CA PRO A 72 -20.77 1.59 1.35
C PRO A 72 -21.45 2.48 0.31
N ASP A 73 -20.73 2.77 -0.78
CA ASP A 73 -21.25 3.63 -1.85
C ASP A 73 -21.86 2.76 -2.99
N PRO A 74 -23.14 2.99 -3.38
CA PRO A 74 -23.79 2.19 -4.42
C PRO A 74 -23.20 2.40 -5.84
N PHE A 75 -22.51 3.52 -6.09
CA PHE A 75 -21.81 3.74 -7.36
C PHE A 75 -20.63 2.80 -7.53
N VAL A 76 -20.00 2.36 -6.43
CA VAL A 76 -18.93 1.35 -6.45
C VAL A 76 -19.45 0.02 -6.99
N ASP A 77 -20.60 -0.42 -6.48
CA ASP A 77 -21.22 -1.67 -6.93
C ASP A 77 -21.55 -1.57 -8.44
N ALA A 78 -22.11 -0.44 -8.88
CA ALA A 78 -22.42 -0.20 -10.29
C ALA A 78 -21.18 -0.25 -11.21
N VAL A 79 -20.06 0.41 -10.84
CA VAL A 79 -18.86 0.40 -11.69
C VAL A 79 -18.09 -0.92 -11.66
N LEU A 80 -18.21 -1.71 -10.59
CA LEU A 80 -17.64 -3.04 -10.52
C LEU A 80 -18.45 -4.02 -11.39
N GLU A 81 -19.78 -3.92 -11.35
CA GLU A 81 -20.67 -4.76 -12.16
C GLU A 81 -20.43 -4.56 -13.68
N GLU A 82 -20.09 -3.34 -14.11
CA GLU A 82 -19.72 -3.05 -15.51
C GLU A 82 -18.55 -3.91 -16.03
N VAL A 83 -17.64 -4.34 -15.15
CA VAL A 83 -16.49 -5.19 -15.51
C VAL A 83 -16.68 -6.64 -15.04
N GLY A 84 -17.89 -7.02 -14.65
CA GLY A 84 -18.22 -8.36 -14.16
C GLY A 84 -17.67 -8.66 -12.77
N LEU A 85 -17.31 -7.63 -12.00
CA LEU A 85 -16.83 -7.76 -10.62
C LEU A 85 -17.92 -7.39 -9.63
N LYS A 86 -17.76 -7.84 -8.39
CA LYS A 86 -18.64 -7.47 -7.28
C LYS A 86 -17.80 -7.00 -6.11
N ARG A 87 -18.36 -6.08 -5.32
CA ARG A 87 -17.74 -5.70 -4.05
C ARG A 87 -17.71 -6.91 -3.12
N ILE A 88 -16.64 -7.01 -2.34
CA ILE A 88 -16.57 -7.97 -1.24
C ILE A 88 -17.65 -7.60 -0.21
N SER A 89 -18.44 -8.57 0.25
CA SER A 89 -19.56 -8.37 1.20
C SER A 89 -19.11 -8.00 2.62
N VAL A 90 -17.92 -7.42 2.75
CA VAL A 90 -17.38 -6.93 4.02
C VAL A 90 -17.73 -5.45 4.16
N GLN A 91 -18.22 -5.06 5.33
CA GLN A 91 -18.52 -3.67 5.61
C GLN A 91 -17.22 -2.84 5.67
N PRO A 92 -17.29 -1.53 5.38
CA PRO A 92 -16.18 -0.62 5.59
C PRO A 92 -15.63 -0.78 7.02
N ARG A 93 -14.34 -1.01 7.12
CA ARG A 93 -13.63 -1.22 8.39
C ARG A 93 -12.42 -0.32 8.47
N THR A 94 -12.07 0.05 9.68
CA THR A 94 -10.86 0.84 9.94
C THR A 94 -9.64 -0.06 9.99
N PHE A 95 -8.46 0.52 9.78
CA PHE A 95 -7.20 -0.21 9.96
C PHE A 95 -7.11 -0.85 11.34
N LYS A 96 -7.57 -0.15 12.40
CA LYS A 96 -7.55 -0.66 13.79
C LYS A 96 -8.50 -1.83 14.05
N GLU A 97 -9.51 -2.02 13.19
CA GLU A 97 -10.45 -3.14 13.29
C GLU A 97 -9.91 -4.39 12.57
N LEU A 98 -8.76 -4.30 11.89
CA LEU A 98 -8.08 -5.49 11.38
C LEU A 98 -7.33 -6.12 12.55
N GLU A 99 -7.76 -7.32 12.96
CA GLU A 99 -7.11 -8.09 14.03
C GLU A 99 -5.79 -8.74 13.57
N ASP A 100 -5.59 -8.86 12.25
CA ASP A 100 -4.39 -9.42 11.61
C ASP A 100 -3.57 -8.29 10.94
N ASP A 101 -2.58 -7.76 11.64
CA ASP A 101 -1.73 -6.63 11.20
C ASP A 101 -0.51 -7.06 10.35
N TYR A 102 -0.39 -8.34 10.01
CA TYR A 102 0.74 -8.88 9.26
C TYR A 102 0.54 -8.74 7.75
N PHE A 103 0.66 -7.51 7.25
CA PHE A 103 0.70 -7.23 5.82
C PHE A 103 2.14 -7.00 5.36
N ASP A 104 2.53 -7.60 4.24
CA ASP A 104 3.85 -7.36 3.64
C ASP A 104 3.86 -6.01 2.89
N LEU A 105 2.71 -5.63 2.33
CA LEU A 105 2.52 -4.44 1.52
C LEU A 105 1.24 -3.70 1.89
N ILE A 106 1.38 -2.42 2.21
CA ILE A 106 0.29 -1.48 2.43
C ILE A 106 0.28 -0.46 1.29
N ILE A 107 -0.84 -0.37 0.58
CA ILE A 107 -1.05 0.58 -0.52
C ILE A 107 -2.02 1.66 -0.05
N THR A 108 -1.56 2.90 -0.04
CA THR A 108 -2.33 4.05 0.42
C THR A 108 -2.87 4.84 -0.78
N LEU A 109 -4.18 5.07 -0.78
CA LEU A 109 -4.89 5.69 -1.92
C LEU A 109 -5.19 7.18 -1.70
N SER A 110 -4.88 7.71 -0.52
CA SER A 110 -5.07 9.11 -0.17
C SER A 110 -3.92 9.63 0.70
N PRO A 111 -3.62 10.95 0.68
CA PRO A 111 -2.60 11.53 1.54
C PRO A 111 -2.87 11.28 3.03
N LYS A 112 -4.14 11.38 3.47
CA LYS A 112 -4.54 11.08 4.85
C LYS A 112 -4.24 9.63 5.24
N ALA A 113 -4.53 8.69 4.35
CA ALA A 113 -4.20 7.28 4.55
C ALA A 113 -2.68 7.03 4.56
N HIS A 114 -1.94 7.75 3.72
CA HIS A 114 -0.48 7.63 3.67
C HIS A 114 0.18 8.09 4.96
N HIS A 115 -0.20 9.26 5.49
CA HIS A 115 0.33 9.73 6.76
C HIS A 115 0.00 8.77 7.91
N MET A 116 -1.24 8.26 7.96
CA MET A 116 -1.63 7.29 8.98
C MET A 116 -0.84 5.98 8.87
N ALA A 117 -0.69 5.44 7.65
CA ALA A 117 0.07 4.21 7.42
C ALA A 117 1.53 4.36 7.87
N LEU A 118 2.19 5.46 7.50
CA LEU A 118 3.57 5.72 7.91
C LEU A 118 3.73 5.75 9.42
N GLU A 119 2.80 6.40 10.15
CA GLU A 119 2.85 6.45 11.61
C GLU A 119 2.66 5.07 12.25
N LEU A 120 1.78 4.24 11.68
CA LEU A 120 1.48 2.89 12.19
C LEU A 120 2.58 1.87 11.86
N THR A 121 3.23 2.01 10.71
CA THR A 121 4.33 1.13 10.29
C THR A 121 5.69 1.60 10.78
N ARG A 122 5.77 2.63 11.65
CA ARG A 122 7.05 3.10 12.21
C ARG A 122 7.85 2.01 12.92
N THR A 123 7.17 1.03 13.48
CA THR A 123 7.76 -0.04 14.29
C THR A 123 7.75 -1.40 13.61
N THR A 124 7.26 -1.49 12.37
CA THR A 124 7.04 -2.76 11.66
C THR A 124 7.67 -2.68 10.27
N SER A 125 8.42 -3.70 9.87
CA SER A 125 9.05 -3.79 8.53
C SER A 125 8.02 -4.10 7.44
N VAL A 126 7.02 -3.21 7.26
CA VAL A 126 6.01 -3.30 6.21
C VAL A 126 6.36 -2.34 5.09
N HIS A 127 6.23 -2.76 3.83
CA HIS A 127 6.37 -1.86 2.70
C HIS A 127 5.12 -0.99 2.55
N VAL A 128 5.29 0.33 2.47
CA VAL A 128 4.19 1.27 2.23
C VAL A 128 4.37 1.91 0.86
N GLU A 129 3.35 1.79 0.01
CA GLU A 129 3.29 2.42 -1.32
C GLU A 129 2.17 3.45 -1.37
N TYR A 130 2.42 4.57 -2.04
CA TYR A 130 1.42 5.61 -2.24
C TYR A 130 0.95 5.66 -3.68
N TRP A 131 -0.34 5.36 -3.91
CA TRP A 131 -0.97 5.42 -5.21
C TRP A 131 -1.99 6.57 -5.23
N PRO A 132 -1.59 7.76 -5.69
CA PRO A 132 -2.45 8.93 -5.67
C PRO A 132 -3.70 8.67 -6.50
N THR A 133 -4.84 8.57 -5.83
CA THR A 133 -6.13 8.29 -6.47
C THR A 133 -7.09 9.44 -6.18
N PRO A 134 -7.55 10.17 -7.21
CA PRO A 134 -8.52 11.24 -7.06
C PRO A 134 -9.76 10.76 -6.32
N ASP A 135 -10.35 11.65 -5.52
CA ASP A 135 -11.59 11.34 -4.84
C ASP A 135 -12.78 11.62 -5.78
N PRO A 136 -13.52 10.59 -6.23
CA PRO A 136 -14.60 10.79 -7.19
C PRO A 136 -15.79 11.53 -6.56
N THR A 137 -15.88 11.60 -5.22
CA THR A 137 -16.93 12.37 -4.52
C THR A 137 -16.79 13.88 -4.70
N LEU A 138 -15.59 14.35 -5.06
CA LEU A 138 -15.34 15.77 -5.33
C LEU A 138 -15.83 16.20 -6.72
N VAL A 139 -16.13 15.25 -7.61
CA VAL A 139 -16.64 15.54 -8.94
C VAL A 139 -18.11 15.92 -8.83
N GLN A 140 -18.41 17.17 -9.16
CA GLN A 140 -19.77 17.69 -9.24
C GLN A 140 -20.26 17.67 -10.68
N GLY A 141 -21.52 17.28 -10.89
CA GLY A 141 -22.11 17.29 -12.23
C GLY A 141 -23.30 16.35 -12.36
N ARG A 142 -23.63 16.03 -13.62
CA ARG A 142 -24.67 15.05 -13.93
C ARG A 142 -24.22 13.65 -13.51
N ARG A 143 -25.18 12.75 -13.27
CA ARG A 143 -24.92 11.35 -12.89
C ARG A 143 -23.87 10.67 -13.77
N ASN A 144 -23.90 10.91 -15.09
CA ASN A 144 -22.91 10.33 -16.01
C ASN A 144 -21.49 10.85 -15.75
N GLN A 145 -21.31 12.14 -15.46
CA GLN A 145 -20.00 12.71 -15.16
C GLN A 145 -19.44 12.18 -13.84
N ILE A 146 -20.32 11.97 -12.85
CA ILE A 146 -19.95 11.32 -11.60
C ILE A 146 -19.53 9.89 -11.90
N MET A 147 -20.34 9.10 -12.61
CA MET A 147 -20.00 7.72 -13.00
C MET A 147 -18.67 7.62 -13.76
N ASP A 148 -18.39 8.56 -14.66
CA ASP A 148 -17.12 8.60 -15.39
C ASP A 148 -15.93 8.78 -14.45
N ALA A 149 -16.05 9.60 -13.40
CA ALA A 149 -15.01 9.72 -12.38
C ALA A 149 -14.76 8.41 -11.60
N TYR A 150 -15.82 7.65 -11.31
CA TYR A 150 -15.66 6.33 -10.67
C TYR A 150 -14.98 5.32 -11.62
N ARG A 151 -15.30 5.36 -12.92
CA ARG A 151 -14.63 4.55 -13.94
C ARG A 151 -13.17 4.92 -14.06
N ASP A 152 -12.84 6.21 -14.06
CA ASP A 152 -11.45 6.69 -14.11
C ASP A 152 -10.66 6.18 -12.90
N VAL A 153 -11.25 6.21 -11.70
CA VAL A 153 -10.65 5.61 -10.49
C VAL A 153 -10.42 4.11 -10.67
N ARG A 154 -11.40 3.37 -11.18
CA ARG A 154 -11.28 1.92 -11.45
C ARG A 154 -10.14 1.64 -12.43
N GLU A 155 -10.09 2.33 -13.56
CA GLU A 155 -9.05 2.13 -14.58
C GLU A 155 -7.66 2.56 -14.08
N ASN A 156 -7.58 3.64 -13.29
CA ASN A 156 -6.32 4.06 -12.68
C ASN A 156 -5.78 3.02 -11.69
N LEU A 157 -6.64 2.51 -10.80
CA LEU A 157 -6.28 1.45 -9.85
C LEU A 157 -5.88 0.17 -10.56
N LYS A 158 -6.64 -0.23 -11.58
CA LYS A 158 -6.32 -1.39 -12.42
C LYS A 158 -4.94 -1.28 -13.03
N ARG A 159 -4.59 -0.11 -13.58
CA ARG A 159 -3.26 0.16 -14.15
C ARG A 159 -2.16 0.00 -13.11
N HIS A 160 -2.30 0.62 -11.94
CA HIS A 160 -1.32 0.48 -10.87
C HIS A 160 -1.14 -0.97 -10.41
N ILE A 161 -2.24 -1.74 -10.27
CA ILE A 161 -2.18 -3.17 -9.94
C ILE A 161 -1.40 -3.94 -11.01
N LEU A 162 -1.70 -3.71 -12.29
CA LEU A 162 -1.01 -4.38 -13.40
C LEU A 162 0.46 -3.97 -13.50
N GLU A 163 0.80 -2.71 -13.29
CA GLU A 163 2.20 -2.25 -13.31
C GLU A 163 3.00 -2.88 -12.16
N ARG A 164 2.38 -3.00 -10.98
CA ARG A 164 3.05 -3.51 -9.78
C ARG A 164 3.18 -5.03 -9.76
N PHE A 165 2.12 -5.73 -10.16
CA PHE A 165 2.00 -7.19 -10.03
C PHE A 165 1.97 -7.92 -11.37
N GLY A 166 1.73 -7.24 -12.50
CA GLY A 166 1.68 -7.85 -13.83
C GLY A 166 3.03 -8.25 -14.40
N ARG A 167 4.14 -7.94 -13.71
CA ARG A 167 5.49 -8.45 -14.05
C ARG A 167 5.75 -9.88 -13.53
N THR A 168 4.79 -10.50 -12.86
CA THR A 168 4.93 -11.87 -12.29
C THR A 168 4.38 -12.96 -13.23
N GLY A 169 4.43 -12.74 -14.54
CA GLY A 169 4.11 -13.71 -15.58
C GLY A 169 5.36 -14.19 -16.28
#